data_AF-A0A7S3LC54-F1
#
_entry.id   AF-A0A7S3LC54-F1
#
_cell.length_a   1.000
_cell.length_b   1.000
_cell.length_c   1.000
_cell.angle_alpha   90.00
_cell.angle_beta   90.00
_cell.angle_gamma   90.00
#
_symmetry.space_group_name_H-M   'P 1'
#
loop_
_entity.id
_entity.type
_entity.pdbx_description
1 polymer ?
#
loop_
_entity_poly.entity_id
_entity_poly.type
_entity_poly.pdbx_seq_one_letter_code
_entity_poly.pdbx_strand_id
1 'polypeptide(L)'
;MSSSARNRKEVSHYVVTAFPPGAVLRTAACSNFTSENSKDVIIAKSRTLEIRTSPVTGGVESQQLLPLVATVPIHGRIVSLHAVPWQQSRSLIFVTTDRWQYAVLGYDEDA
;
A
#
# COMPACT_ATOMS: atom_id res chain seq x y z
N MET A 1 -41.93 40.45 -5.00
CA MET A 1 -41.58 39.19 -5.70
C MET A 1 -40.74 38.36 -4.74
N SER A 2 -41.37 37.44 -4.02
CA SER A 2 -40.72 36.63 -2.98
C SER A 2 -40.00 35.44 -3.63
N SER A 3 -38.69 35.39 -3.53
CA SER A 3 -37.88 34.25 -3.97
C SER A 3 -38.16 33.06 -3.06
N SER A 4 -38.89 32.07 -3.58
CA SER A 4 -39.10 30.77 -2.93
C SER A 4 -37.75 30.06 -2.74
N ALA A 5 -37.17 30.23 -1.55
CA ALA A 5 -36.01 29.47 -1.11
C ALA A 5 -36.43 28.00 -0.96
N ARG A 6 -36.12 27.18 -1.97
CA ARG A 6 -36.29 25.73 -1.90
C ARG A 6 -35.44 25.22 -0.74
N ASN A 7 -36.11 24.83 0.34
CA ASN A 7 -35.55 24.14 1.49
C ASN A 7 -35.06 22.75 1.04
N ARG A 8 -33.90 22.70 0.38
CA ARG A 8 -33.20 21.45 0.07
C ARG A 8 -32.56 21.00 1.38
N LYS A 9 -33.18 20.00 2.03
CA LYS A 9 -32.54 19.25 3.11
C LYS A 9 -31.32 18.55 2.51
N GLU A 10 -30.15 19.16 2.64
CA GLU A 10 -28.89 18.53 2.24
C GLU A 10 -28.64 17.35 3.19
N VAL A 11 -28.48 16.16 2.60
CA VAL A 11 -28.18 14.94 3.34
C VAL A 11 -26.66 14.77 3.34
N SER A 12 -26.05 14.90 4.52
CA SER A 12 -24.62 14.67 4.71
C SER A 12 -24.38 13.18 4.99
N HIS A 13 -23.59 12.54 4.14
CA HIS A 13 -23.20 11.14 4.31
C HIS A 13 -21.75 11.05 4.76
N TYR A 14 -21.47 10.24 5.78
CA TYR A 14 -20.12 9.84 6.16
C TYR A 14 -19.89 8.40 5.71
N VAL A 15 -18.84 8.20 4.91
CA VAL A 15 -18.50 6.88 4.34
C VAL A 15 -17.26 6.37 5.06
N VAL A 16 -17.34 5.16 5.62
CA VAL A 16 -16.25 4.49 6.32
C VAL A 16 -16.07 3.08 5.78
N THR A 17 -14.83 2.60 5.81
CA THR A 17 -14.48 1.22 5.43
C THR A 17 -14.62 0.31 6.65
N ALA A 18 -15.56 -0.62 6.62
CA ALA A 18 -15.71 -1.61 7.69
C ALA A 18 -14.57 -2.66 7.67
N PHE A 19 -14.20 -3.12 6.47
CA PHE A 19 -13.10 -4.07 6.26
C PHE A 19 -12.25 -3.65 5.06
N PRO A 20 -10.91 -3.65 5.17
CA PRO A 20 -10.04 -3.35 4.03
C PRO A 20 -10.22 -4.37 2.88
N PRO A 21 -9.95 -3.96 1.62
CA PRO A 21 -10.01 -4.88 0.49
C PRO A 21 -9.10 -6.10 0.69
N GLY A 22 -9.67 -7.31 0.61
CA GLY A 22 -8.90 -8.56 0.76
C GLY A 22 -8.21 -9.04 -0.52
N ALA A 23 -8.68 -8.61 -1.69
CA ALA A 23 -8.20 -9.10 -2.97
C ALA A 23 -6.80 -8.56 -3.30
N VAL A 24 -5.88 -9.48 -3.59
CA VAL A 24 -4.53 -9.18 -4.04
C VAL A 24 -4.55 -8.92 -5.55
N LEU A 25 -4.16 -7.72 -5.97
CA LEU A 25 -4.09 -7.34 -7.39
C LEU A 25 -2.70 -7.59 -7.97
N ARG A 26 -1.66 -7.21 -7.24
CA ARG A 26 -0.27 -7.32 -7.66
C ARG A 26 0.61 -7.61 -6.44
N THR A 27 1.72 -8.27 -6.69
CA THR A 27 2.78 -8.47 -5.71
C THR A 27 4.12 -8.10 -6.34
N ALA A 28 5.02 -7.56 -5.53
CA ALA A 28 6.40 -7.31 -5.92
C ALA A 28 7.31 -7.83 -4.81
N ALA A 29 8.21 -8.74 -5.18
CA ALA A 29 9.29 -9.17 -4.30
C ALA A 29 10.41 -8.13 -4.36
N CYS A 30 10.85 -7.66 -3.21
CA CYS A 30 11.90 -6.67 -3.07
C CYS A 30 13.03 -7.23 -2.19
N SER A 31 14.27 -6.97 -2.57
CA SER A 31 15.43 -7.22 -1.73
C SER A 31 15.81 -5.92 -1.02
N ASN A 32 15.90 -5.95 0.30
CA ASN A 32 16.29 -4.79 1.11
C ASN A 32 15.34 -3.58 0.93
N PHE A 33 14.02 -3.78 0.98
CA PHE A 33 13.09 -2.65 0.94
C PHE A 33 12.97 -2.00 2.32
N THR A 34 12.77 -2.80 3.36
CA THR A 34 12.66 -2.31 4.74
C THR A 34 14.03 -2.12 5.38
N SER A 35 14.89 -3.14 5.33
CA SER A 35 16.20 -3.14 6.00
C SER A 35 17.24 -3.91 5.19
N GLU A 36 18.52 -3.83 5.57
CA GLU A 36 19.56 -4.57 4.87
C GLU A 36 19.39 -6.09 5.05
N ASN A 37 19.55 -6.85 3.96
CA ASN A 37 19.34 -8.30 3.89
C ASN A 37 17.92 -8.77 4.20
N SER A 38 16.92 -7.88 4.22
CA SER A 38 15.52 -8.27 4.31
C SER A 38 15.00 -8.78 2.96
N LYS A 39 14.11 -9.77 3.02
CA LYS A 39 13.30 -10.19 1.87
C LYS A 39 11.89 -9.70 2.08
N ASP A 40 11.48 -8.71 1.31
CA ASP A 40 10.21 -8.05 1.47
C ASP A 40 9.27 -8.38 0.32
N VAL A 41 7.98 -8.41 0.64
CA VAL A 41 6.90 -8.61 -0.31
C VAL A 41 5.93 -7.45 -0.16
N ILE A 42 5.79 -6.69 -1.24
CA ILE A 42 4.86 -5.58 -1.34
C ILE A 42 3.62 -6.09 -2.05
N ILE A 43 2.46 -5.92 -1.44
CA ILE A 43 1.18 -6.44 -1.92
C ILE A 43 0.25 -5.26 -2.20
N ALA A 44 -0.18 -5.12 -3.45
CA ALA A 44 -1.19 -4.14 -3.82
C ALA A 44 -2.60 -4.74 -3.71
N LYS A 45 -3.48 -4.08 -2.96
CA LYS A 45 -4.89 -4.43 -2.78
C LYS A 45 -5.77 -3.21 -3.06
N SER A 46 -6.30 -3.13 -4.28
CA SER A 46 -7.11 -1.99 -4.74
C SER A 46 -6.41 -0.64 -4.54
N ARG A 47 -6.67 0.05 -3.43
CA ARG A 47 -6.15 1.38 -3.07
C ARG A 47 -5.19 1.32 -1.88
N THR A 48 -4.66 0.15 -1.56
CA THR A 48 -3.83 -0.08 -0.38
C THR A 48 -2.58 -0.87 -0.78
N LEU A 49 -1.43 -0.46 -0.25
CA LEU A 49 -0.20 -1.23 -0.25
C LEU A 49 0.00 -1.88 1.12
N GLU A 50 0.29 -3.16 1.15
CA GLU A 50 0.77 -3.85 2.35
C GLU A 50 2.25 -4.20 2.16
N ILE A 51 3.05 -3.86 3.15
CA ILE A 51 4.48 -4.20 3.21
C ILE A 51 4.59 -5.38 4.17
N ARG A 52 5.15 -6.50 3.70
CA ARG A 52 5.39 -7.67 4.53
C ARG A 52 6.83 -8.12 4.40
N THR A 53 7.41 -8.62 5.47
CA THR A 53 8.81 -9.08 5.48
C THR A 53 8.87 -10.57 5.74
N SER A 54 9.75 -11.30 5.05
CA SER A 54 10.03 -12.70 5.33
C SER A 54 11.00 -12.80 6.49
N PRO A 55 10.69 -13.57 7.56
CA PRO A 55 11.67 -13.85 8.60
C PRO A 55 12.87 -14.60 7.99
N VAL A 56 14.07 -14.17 8.35
CA VAL A 56 15.36 -14.68 7.81
C VAL A 56 15.84 -15.94 8.59
N THR A 57 15.18 -16.31 9.69
CA THR A 57 15.62 -17.40 10.56
C THR A 57 14.84 -18.69 10.32
N GLY A 58 15.54 -19.73 9.84
CA GLY A 58 15.02 -21.10 9.66
C GLY A 58 14.78 -21.86 10.97
N GLY A 59 14.11 -21.24 11.94
CA GLY A 59 13.67 -21.87 13.18
C GLY A 59 12.26 -22.44 13.02
N VAL A 60 12.08 -23.72 13.32
CA VAL A 60 10.87 -24.53 13.08
C VAL A 60 9.71 -24.19 14.03
N GLU A 61 9.74 -23.04 14.71
CA GLU A 61 8.76 -22.71 15.75
C GLU A 61 7.88 -21.53 15.33
N SER A 62 6.77 -21.85 14.66
CA SER A 62 5.53 -21.05 14.61
C SER A 62 5.67 -19.54 14.33
N GLN A 63 6.59 -19.14 13.46
CA GLN A 63 6.71 -17.74 13.03
C GLN A 63 5.68 -17.43 11.94
N GLN A 64 4.88 -16.37 12.16
CA GLN A 64 3.91 -15.85 11.21
C GLN A 64 4.54 -15.72 9.81
N LEU A 65 3.98 -16.45 8.84
CA LEU A 65 4.46 -16.40 7.46
C LEU A 65 4.17 -14.99 6.90
N LEU A 66 5.24 -14.20 6.70
CA LEU A 66 5.19 -12.81 6.21
C LEU A 66 4.46 -11.87 7.18
N PRO A 67 5.04 -11.51 8.33
CA PRO A 67 4.53 -10.44 9.18
C PRO A 67 4.24 -9.17 8.39
N LEU A 68 3.10 -8.55 8.69
CA LEU A 68 2.72 -7.25 8.16
C LEU A 68 3.53 -6.17 8.88
N VAL A 69 4.31 -5.41 8.12
CA VAL A 69 5.12 -4.29 8.61
C VAL A 69 4.30 -3.01 8.56
N ALA A 70 3.69 -2.72 7.41
CA ALA A 70 2.96 -1.48 7.22
C ALA A 70 1.81 -1.65 6.21
N THR A 71 0.79 -0.81 6.38
CA THR A 71 -0.35 -0.69 5.46
C THR A 71 -0.51 0.77 5.07
N VAL A 72 -0.38 1.07 3.78
CA VAL A 72 -0.36 2.44 3.26
C VAL A 72 -1.52 2.63 2.27
N PRO A 73 -2.47 3.53 2.56
CA PRO A 73 -3.50 3.90 1.60
C PRO A 73 -2.91 4.75 0.47
N ILE A 74 -3.33 4.47 -0.75
CA ILE A 74 -2.96 5.21 -1.96
C ILE A 74 -4.22 5.87 -2.52
N HIS A 75 -4.11 7.15 -2.91
CA HIS A 75 -5.24 7.92 -3.44
C HIS A 75 -5.62 7.60 -4.90
N GLY A 76 -5.41 6.36 -5.34
CA GLY A 76 -5.77 5.85 -6.67
C GLY A 76 -5.88 4.32 -6.63
N ARG A 77 -6.55 3.71 -7.61
CA ARG A 77 -6.53 2.25 -7.73
C ARG A 77 -5.18 1.87 -8.33
N ILE A 78 -4.44 1.00 -7.65
CA ILE A 78 -3.13 0.54 -8.09
C ILE A 78 -3.30 -0.37 -9.31
N VAL A 79 -2.57 -0.08 -10.39
CA VAL A 79 -2.63 -0.80 -11.67
C VAL A 79 -1.35 -1.61 -11.90
N SER A 80 -0.20 -1.00 -11.65
CA SER A 80 1.10 -1.66 -11.71
C SER A 80 1.91 -1.41 -10.44
N LEU A 81 2.77 -2.37 -10.11
CA LEU A 81 3.66 -2.35 -8.97
C LEU A 81 4.93 -3.09 -9.36
N HIS A 82 6.08 -2.43 -9.26
CA HIS A 82 7.37 -2.97 -9.63
C HIS A 82 8.42 -2.62 -8.58
N ALA A 83 9.27 -3.59 -8.22
CA ALA A 83 10.46 -3.34 -7.43
C ALA A 83 11.54 -2.76 -8.34
N VAL A 84 12.20 -1.70 -7.91
CA VAL A 84 13.29 -1.04 -8.62
C VAL A 84 14.51 -1.01 -7.71
N PRO A 85 15.62 -1.68 -8.08
CA PRO A 85 16.84 -1.63 -7.29
C PRO A 85 17.44 -0.22 -7.35
N TRP A 86 17.83 0.35 -6.20
CA TRP A 86 18.42 1.68 -6.11
C TRP A 86 19.77 1.67 -5.38
N GLN A 87 20.81 2.12 -6.08
CA GLN A 87 22.16 2.38 -5.55
C GLN A 87 22.69 1.36 -4.53
N GLN A 88 22.48 0.06 -4.79
CA GLN A 88 23.02 -1.10 -4.06
C GLN A 88 22.57 -1.27 -2.58
N SER A 89 21.97 -0.27 -1.94
CA SER A 89 21.62 -0.36 -0.51
C SER A 89 20.15 -0.68 -0.25
N ARG A 90 19.20 -0.08 -1.00
CA ARG A 90 17.75 -0.27 -0.76
C ARG A 90 16.97 -0.43 -2.05
N SER A 91 15.93 -1.26 -2.02
CA SER A 91 14.95 -1.31 -3.10
C SER A 91 13.94 -0.17 -2.96
N LEU A 92 13.49 0.35 -4.09
CA LEU A 92 12.35 1.26 -4.19
C LEU A 92 11.18 0.52 -4.84
N ILE A 93 9.98 1.06 -4.71
CA ILE A 93 8.82 0.60 -5.47
C ILE A 93 8.35 1.67 -6.44
N PHE A 94 8.15 1.25 -7.69
CA PHE A 94 7.45 2.03 -8.69
C PHE A 94 5.99 1.59 -8.74
N VAL A 95 5.07 2.55 -8.62
CA VAL A 95 3.63 2.31 -8.64
C VAL A 95 2.95 3.20 -9.66
N THR A 96 1.98 2.65 -10.38
CA THR A 96 1.07 3.44 -11.23
C THR A 96 -0.37 3.22 -10.81
N THR A 97 -1.19 4.26 -11.01
CA THR A 97 -2.62 4.23 -10.71
C THR A 97 -3.48 4.27 -11.97
N ASP A 98 -4.76 3.97 -11.79
CA ASP A 98 -5.82 4.09 -12.80
C ASP A 98 -6.03 5.52 -13.31
N ARG A 99 -5.53 6.53 -12.58
CA ARG A 99 -5.60 7.95 -12.95
C ARG A 99 -4.37 8.43 -13.72
N TRP A 100 -3.57 7.51 -14.27
CA TRP A 100 -2.33 7.83 -14.99
C TRP A 100 -1.29 8.57 -14.14
N GLN A 101 -1.37 8.42 -12.82
CA GLN A 101 -0.38 8.96 -11.89
C GLN A 101 0.63 7.87 -11.55
N TYR A 102 1.89 8.26 -11.37
CA TYR A 102 2.96 7.37 -10.96
C TYR A 102 3.73 7.95 -9.78
N ALA A 103 4.34 7.08 -9.00
CA ALA A 103 5.25 7.46 -7.92
C ALA A 103 6.35 6.41 -7.75
N VAL A 104 7.50 6.86 -7.26
CA VAL A 104 8.55 6.00 -6.74
C VAL A 104 8.58 6.21 -5.23
N LEU A 105 8.45 5.13 -4.46
CA LEU A 105 8.39 5.18 -3.00
C LEU A 105 9.58 4.41 -2.43
N GLY A 106 10.21 5.02 -1.41
CA GLY A 106 11.17 4.35 -0.54
C GLY A 106 10.55 4.13 0.83
N TYR A 107 11.09 3.16 1.57
CA TYR A 107 10.74 2.96 2.96
C TYR A 107 11.68 3.77 3.85
N ASP A 108 11.09 4.45 4.82
CA ASP A 108 11.78 5.20 5.86
C ASP A 108 11.27 4.70 7.22
N GLU A 109 12.18 4.30 8.10
CA GLU A 109 11.84 3.79 9.45
C GLU A 109 11.60 4.93 10.44
N ASP A 110 12.13 6.12 10.17
CA ASP A 110 12.12 7.26 11.09
C ASP A 110 11.04 8.32 10.75
N ALA A 111 10.33 8.15 9.63
CA ALA A 111 9.30 9.08 9.15
C ALA A 111 7.93 8.88 9.82
#